data_AF-A0A4Y2EYU5-F1
#
_entry.id   AF-A0A4Y2EYU5-F1
#
_cell.length_a   1.000
_cell.length_b   1.000
_cell.length_c   1.000
_cell.angle_alpha   90.00
_cell.angle_beta   90.00
_cell.angle_gamma   90.00
#
_symmetry.space_group_name_H-M   'P 1'
#
loop_
_entity.id
_entity.type
_entity.pdbx_description
1 polymer ?
#
loop_
_entity_poly.entity_id
_entity_poly.type
_entity_poly.pdbx_seq_one_letter_code
_entity_poly.pdbx_strand_id
1 'polypeptide(L)'
;MQNRIQSNVDSQVGEINDQVNIFIEKIEDVQSGEREIKEVKGEVRRKIEEVEDKVQEKIEEVDEKVQGKIGEIENRIEGIPINFLANPDLMYYRPTVKSLIFDRQTPWTVFKIQFDVVNSTNGWSNRLKASQFVTSLLGSAAEFFKEFQLISSRT
;
A
#
# COMPACT_ATOMS: atom_id res chain seq x y z
N MET A 1 47.52 -43.26 48.25
CA MET A 1 46.48 -42.20 48.13
C MET A 1 46.62 -41.41 46.82
N GLN A 2 47.84 -40.99 46.44
CA GLN A 2 48.09 -40.23 45.20
C GLN A 2 47.51 -40.83 43.91
N ASN A 3 47.64 -42.14 43.68
CA ASN A 3 47.14 -42.78 42.44
C ASN A 3 45.62 -42.70 42.25
N ARG A 4 44.84 -42.58 43.34
CA ARG A 4 43.37 -42.53 43.29
C ARG A 4 42.84 -41.14 42.93
N ILE A 5 43.60 -40.10 43.27
CA ILE A 5 43.31 -38.72 42.88
C ILE A 5 43.62 -38.56 41.40
N GLN A 6 44.78 -39.07 40.95
CA GLN A 6 45.18 -39.00 39.54
C GLN A 6 44.16 -39.68 38.62
N SER A 7 43.76 -40.92 38.92
CA SER A 7 42.79 -41.65 38.09
C SER A 7 41.42 -40.98 38.01
N ASN A 8 41.00 -40.30 39.07
CA ASN A 8 39.73 -39.55 39.08
C ASN A 8 39.81 -38.29 38.21
N VAL A 9 40.93 -37.56 38.29
CA VAL A 9 41.19 -36.41 37.43
C VAL A 9 41.25 -36.84 35.97
N ASP A 10 41.97 -37.91 35.65
CA ASP A 10 42.09 -38.43 34.28
C ASP A 10 40.71 -38.84 33.71
N SER A 11 39.87 -39.50 34.53
CA SER A 11 38.49 -39.86 34.14
C SER A 11 37.62 -38.63 33.86
N GLN A 12 37.68 -37.62 34.73
CA GLN A 12 36.91 -36.39 34.56
C GLN A 12 37.35 -35.60 33.33
N VAL A 13 38.66 -35.54 33.07
CA VAL A 13 39.21 -34.90 31.87
C VAL A 13 38.71 -35.62 30.62
N GLY A 14 38.65 -36.96 30.63
CA GLY A 14 38.06 -37.74 29.54
C GLY A 14 36.60 -37.40 29.27
N GLU A 15 35.76 -37.39 30.31
CA GLU A 15 34.34 -37.03 30.18
C GLU A 15 34.14 -35.59 29.68
N ILE A 16 34.93 -34.65 30.18
CA ILE A 16 34.90 -33.25 29.71
C ILE A 16 35.28 -33.17 28.24
N ASN A 17 36.29 -33.91 27.80
CA ASN A 17 36.74 -33.92 26.41
C ASN A 17 35.64 -34.45 25.47
N ASP A 18 34.95 -35.52 25.87
CA ASP A 18 33.83 -36.07 25.09
C ASP A 18 32.67 -35.07 24.99
N GLN A 19 32.34 -34.39 26.10
CA GLN A 19 31.33 -33.33 26.09
C GLN A 19 31.72 -32.16 25.19
N VAL A 20 32.99 -31.73 25.23
CA VAL A 20 33.50 -30.66 24.36
C VAL A 20 33.37 -31.03 22.89
N ASN A 21 33.69 -32.26 22.51
CA ASN A 21 33.54 -32.73 21.13
C ASN A 21 32.07 -32.70 20.68
N ILE A 22 31.13 -33.16 21.53
CA ILE A 22 29.69 -33.07 21.24
C ILE A 22 29.24 -31.62 21.07
N PHE A 23 29.77 -30.69 21.88
CA PHE A 23 29.46 -29.27 21.73
C PHE A 23 30.03 -28.67 20.44
N ILE A 24 31.24 -29.06 20.04
CA ILE A 24 31.86 -28.62 18.77
C ILE A 24 30.99 -29.03 17.59
N GLU A 25 30.57 -30.30 17.52
CA GLU A 25 29.69 -30.79 16.44
C GLU A 25 28.38 -29.98 16.37
N LYS A 26 27.72 -29.72 17.51
CA LYS A 26 26.50 -28.89 17.54
C LYS A 26 26.74 -27.46 17.08
N ILE A 27 27.90 -26.88 17.37
CA ILE A 27 28.25 -25.53 16.91
C ILE A 27 28.42 -25.52 15.38
N GLU A 28 29.04 -26.55 14.81
CA GLU A 28 29.18 -26.69 13.36
C GLU A 28 27.81 -26.80 12.67
N ASP A 29 26.89 -27.60 13.22
CA ASP A 29 25.52 -27.73 12.72
C ASP A 29 24.77 -26.38 12.73
N VAL A 30 24.87 -25.63 13.84
CA VAL A 30 24.25 -24.30 13.95
C VAL A 30 24.83 -23.33 12.92
N GLN A 31 26.15 -23.31 12.76
CA GLN A 31 26.81 -22.44 11.76
C GLN A 31 26.44 -22.81 10.32
N SER A 32 26.25 -24.11 10.03
CA SER A 32 25.75 -24.58 8.75
C SER A 32 24.33 -24.07 8.50
N GLY A 33 23.43 -24.23 9.48
CA GLY A 33 22.06 -23.73 9.41
C GLY A 33 21.98 -22.21 9.22
N GLU A 34 22.83 -21.44 9.90
CA GLU A 34 22.91 -19.98 9.70
C GLU A 34 23.29 -19.60 8.27
N ARG A 35 24.19 -20.36 7.62
CA ARG A 35 24.59 -20.15 6.24
C ARG A 35 23.42 -20.42 5.28
N GLU A 36 22.74 -21.54 5.45
CA GLU A 36 21.57 -21.90 4.64
C GLU A 36 20.44 -20.86 4.77
N ILE A 37 20.14 -20.42 6.00
CA ILE A 37 19.14 -19.37 6.24
C ILE A 37 19.49 -18.08 5.50
N LYS A 38 20.77 -17.70 5.49
CA LYS A 38 21.23 -16.50 4.77
C LYS A 38 21.06 -16.64 3.27
N GLU A 39 21.34 -17.81 2.71
CA GLU A 39 21.14 -18.11 1.28
C GLU A 39 19.66 -18.07 0.90
N VAL A 40 18.82 -18.79 1.65
CA VAL A 40 17.35 -18.81 1.46
C VAL A 40 16.78 -17.40 1.55
N LYS A 41 17.23 -16.58 2.51
CA LYS A 41 16.82 -15.17 2.62
C LYS A 41 17.17 -14.37 1.36
N GLY A 42 18.34 -14.62 0.77
CA GLY A 42 18.76 -13.99 -0.49
C GLY A 42 17.92 -14.45 -1.68
N GLU A 43 17.58 -15.74 -1.76
CA GLU A 43 16.71 -16.28 -2.81
C GLU A 43 15.28 -15.76 -2.71
N VAL A 44 14.71 -15.74 -1.51
CA VAL A 44 13.37 -15.19 -1.25
C VAL A 44 13.30 -13.71 -1.68
N ARG A 45 14.33 -12.92 -1.35
CA ARG A 45 14.38 -11.51 -1.77
C ARG A 45 14.38 -11.36 -3.29
N ARG A 46 15.18 -12.16 -4.01
CA ARG A 46 15.22 -12.15 -5.49
C ARG A 46 13.87 -12.55 -6.09
N LYS A 47 13.20 -13.57 -5.53
CA LYS A 47 11.87 -13.99 -5.97
C LYS A 47 10.80 -12.92 -5.77
N ILE A 48 10.89 -12.16 -4.68
CA ILE A 48 9.97 -11.04 -4.43
C ILE A 48 10.16 -9.95 -5.49
N GLU A 49 11.40 -9.55 -5.76
CA GLU A 49 11.74 -8.54 -6.77
C GLU A 49 11.25 -8.97 -8.17
N GLU A 50 11.50 -10.22 -8.57
CA GLU A 50 11.01 -10.76 -9.85
C GLU A 50 9.46 -10.76 -9.95
N VAL A 51 8.77 -11.04 -8.85
CA VAL A 51 7.30 -11.01 -8.81
C VAL A 51 6.79 -9.57 -8.88
N GLU A 52 7.44 -8.63 -8.19
CA GLU A 52 7.09 -7.20 -8.24
C GLU A 52 7.20 -6.66 -9.67
N ASP A 53 8.33 -6.93 -10.35
CA ASP A 53 8.54 -6.51 -11.74
C ASP A 53 7.47 -7.07 -12.67
N LYS A 54 7.16 -8.38 -12.57
CA LYS A 54 6.11 -9.03 -13.37
C LYS A 54 4.71 -8.47 -13.11
N VAL A 55 4.42 -8.10 -11.87
CA VAL A 55 3.13 -7.48 -11.52
C VAL A 55 3.06 -6.07 -12.10
N GLN A 56 4.14 -5.31 -12.01
CA GLN A 56 4.22 -3.96 -12.57
C GLN A 56 4.02 -3.98 -14.10
N GLU A 57 4.73 -4.85 -14.82
CA GLU A 57 4.57 -5.02 -16.27
C GLU A 57 3.12 -5.31 -16.67
N LYS A 58 2.44 -6.21 -15.94
CA LYS A 58 1.02 -6.53 -16.18
C LYS A 58 0.08 -5.37 -15.90
N ILE A 59 0.38 -4.54 -14.90
CA ILE A 59 -0.42 -3.35 -14.59
C ILE A 59 -0.28 -2.33 -15.72
N GLU A 60 0.94 -2.11 -16.21
CA GLU A 60 1.21 -1.20 -17.34
C GLU A 60 0.50 -1.68 -18.62
N GLU A 61 0.57 -2.98 -18.95
CA GLU A 61 -0.13 -3.55 -20.10
C GLU A 61 -1.67 -3.38 -20.01
N VAL A 62 -2.23 -3.57 -18.80
CA VAL A 62 -3.67 -3.40 -18.57
C VAL A 62 -4.06 -1.93 -18.70
N ASP A 63 -3.27 -1.00 -18.15
CA ASP A 63 -3.55 0.43 -18.25
C ASP A 63 -3.54 0.88 -19.71
N GLU A 64 -2.51 0.51 -20.48
CA GLU A 64 -2.45 0.83 -21.92
C GLU A 64 -3.67 0.32 -22.70
N LYS A 65 -4.11 -0.93 -22.43
CA LYS A 65 -5.32 -1.49 -23.06
C LYS A 65 -6.59 -0.75 -22.66
N VAL A 66 -6.70 -0.34 -21.40
CA VAL A 66 -7.86 0.42 -20.91
C VAL A 66 -7.88 1.81 -21.53
N GLN A 67 -6.74 2.52 -21.54
CA GLN A 67 -6.61 3.83 -22.18
C GLN A 67 -6.94 3.76 -23.68
N GLY A 68 -6.42 2.76 -24.39
CA GLY A 68 -6.73 2.54 -25.81
C GLY A 68 -8.22 2.32 -26.08
N LYS A 69 -8.90 1.52 -25.25
CA LYS A 69 -10.35 1.28 -25.35
C LYS A 69 -11.17 2.53 -25.02
N ILE A 70 -10.74 3.31 -24.03
CA ILE A 70 -11.38 4.59 -23.70
C ILE A 70 -11.28 5.53 -24.89
N GLY A 71 -10.09 5.69 -25.47
CA GLY A 71 -9.88 6.52 -26.66
C GLY A 71 -10.71 6.07 -27.87
N GLU A 72 -10.88 4.76 -28.09
CA GLU A 72 -11.78 4.25 -29.13
C GLU A 72 -13.25 4.66 -28.87
N ILE A 73 -13.72 4.54 -27.63
CA ILE A 73 -15.08 4.91 -27.24
C ILE A 73 -15.30 6.42 -27.37
N GLU A 74 -14.33 7.24 -26.94
CA GLU A 74 -14.38 8.71 -27.07
C GLU A 74 -14.50 9.12 -28.54
N ASN A 75 -13.65 8.58 -29.42
CA ASN A 75 -13.72 8.85 -30.87
C ASN A 75 -15.07 8.44 -31.47
N ARG A 76 -15.66 7.32 -31.01
CA ARG A 76 -16.98 6.87 -31.45
C ARG A 76 -18.09 7.80 -30.97
N ILE A 77 -17.97 8.38 -29.77
CA ILE A 77 -18.93 9.35 -29.23
C ILE A 77 -18.83 10.69 -29.97
N GLU A 78 -17.62 11.17 -30.27
CA GLU A 78 -17.42 12.40 -31.04
C GLU A 78 -18.02 12.32 -32.45
N GLY A 79 -18.02 11.13 -33.06
CA GLY A 79 -18.65 10.89 -34.37
C GLY A 79 -20.18 10.84 -34.35
N ILE A 80 -20.84 10.86 -33.19
CA ILE A 80 -22.31 10.82 -33.09
C ILE A 80 -22.87 12.22 -33.40
N PRO A 81 -23.77 12.36 -34.40
CA PRO A 81 -24.43 13.64 -34.67
C PRO A 81 -25.18 14.13 -33.42
N ILE A 82 -24.94 15.38 -33.02
CA ILE A 82 -25.49 16.02 -31.80
C ILE A 82 -27.01 15.86 -31.68
N ASN A 83 -27.72 15.77 -32.81
CA ASN A 83 -29.18 15.60 -32.87
C ASN A 83 -29.66 14.26 -32.26
N PHE A 84 -28.80 13.25 -32.14
CA PHE A 84 -29.09 11.98 -31.47
C PHE A 84 -28.92 12.06 -29.94
N LEU A 85 -27.99 12.90 -29.45
CA LEU A 85 -27.79 13.20 -28.02
C LEU A 85 -28.77 14.24 -27.49
N ALA A 86 -29.53 14.89 -28.38
CA ALA A 86 -30.55 15.89 -28.07
C ALA A 86 -31.86 15.29 -27.53
N ASN A 87 -31.87 14.04 -27.07
CA ASN A 87 -33.03 13.47 -26.40
C ASN A 87 -33.08 13.97 -24.94
N PRO A 88 -34.08 14.79 -24.55
CA PRO A 88 -34.21 15.28 -23.18
C PRO A 88 -34.35 14.14 -22.14
N ASP A 89 -34.82 12.94 -22.49
CA ASP A 89 -34.91 11.87 -21.49
C ASP A 89 -33.55 11.35 -20.97
N LEU A 90 -32.45 11.58 -21.70
CA LEU A 90 -31.08 11.22 -21.27
C LEU A 90 -30.33 12.35 -20.55
N MET A 91 -30.76 13.61 -20.70
CA MET A 91 -30.14 14.76 -20.04
C MET A 91 -30.66 15.02 -18.62
N TYR A 92 -31.83 14.46 -18.25
CA TYR A 92 -32.58 14.91 -17.08
C TYR A 92 -32.45 14.03 -15.84
N TYR A 93 -31.76 12.89 -15.90
CA TYR A 93 -31.31 12.19 -14.68
C TYR A 93 -29.92 12.70 -14.27
N ARG A 94 -29.84 13.98 -13.92
CA ARG A 94 -28.74 14.48 -13.08
C ARG A 94 -29.26 14.50 -11.65
N PRO A 95 -28.88 13.52 -10.80
CA PRO A 95 -29.08 13.67 -9.37
C PRO A 95 -28.40 14.97 -8.96
N THR A 96 -29.16 15.89 -8.35
CA THR A 96 -28.59 17.07 -7.70
C THR A 96 -28.40 16.72 -6.24
N VAL A 97 -27.55 15.73 -5.96
CA VAL A 97 -27.23 15.38 -4.57
C VAL A 97 -26.54 16.61 -3.98
N LYS A 98 -27.11 17.15 -2.90
CA LYS A 98 -26.57 18.33 -2.22
C LYS A 98 -25.10 18.10 -1.86
N SER A 99 -24.28 19.13 -2.00
CA SER A 99 -22.88 19.08 -1.58
C SER A 99 -22.78 18.77 -0.09
N LEU A 100 -21.82 17.91 0.28
CA LEU A 100 -21.51 17.62 1.68
C LEU A 100 -20.88 18.85 2.34
N ILE A 101 -21.06 18.98 3.64
CA ILE A 101 -20.34 19.94 4.48
C ILE A 101 -19.50 19.12 5.45
N PHE A 102 -18.20 19.42 5.54
CA PHE A 102 -17.32 18.78 6.50
C PHE A 102 -17.57 19.36 7.90
N ASP A 103 -18.04 18.51 8.82
CA ASP A 103 -18.50 18.89 10.15
C ASP A 103 -17.44 18.69 11.26
N ARG A 104 -16.23 18.23 10.90
CA ARG A 104 -15.13 17.82 11.81
C ARG A 104 -15.46 16.66 12.76
N GLN A 105 -16.72 16.21 12.83
CA GLN A 105 -17.15 15.05 13.62
C GLN A 105 -16.96 13.76 12.81
N THR A 106 -17.22 13.85 11.50
CA THR A 106 -16.95 12.77 10.56
C THR A 106 -15.44 12.63 10.36
N PRO A 107 -14.86 11.43 10.57
CA PRO A 107 -13.45 11.21 10.29
C PRO A 107 -13.10 11.58 8.84
N TRP A 108 -11.92 12.18 8.63
CA TRP A 108 -11.47 12.67 7.32
C TRP A 108 -11.53 11.61 6.21
N THR A 109 -11.22 10.36 6.55
CA THR A 109 -11.29 9.22 5.62
C THR A 109 -12.72 8.93 5.16
N VAL A 110 -13.68 8.98 6.08
CA VAL A 110 -15.10 8.79 5.80
C VAL A 110 -15.63 9.94 4.94
N PHE A 111 -15.25 11.18 5.26
CA PHE A 111 -15.62 12.35 4.46
C PHE A 111 -15.14 12.25 3.01
N LYS A 112 -13.87 11.83 2.77
CA LYS A 112 -13.35 11.66 1.40
C LYS A 112 -14.13 10.61 0.61
N ILE A 113 -14.44 9.46 1.23
CA ILE A 113 -15.23 8.40 0.59
C ILE A 113 -16.63 8.92 0.22
N GLN A 114 -17.31 9.60 1.16
CA GLN A 114 -18.63 10.17 0.91
C GLN A 114 -18.59 11.26 -0.17
N PHE A 115 -17.56 12.10 -0.17
CA PHE A 115 -17.36 13.13 -1.18
C PHE A 115 -17.12 12.53 -2.57
N ASP A 116 -16.31 11.48 -2.69
CA ASP A 116 -16.07 10.80 -3.97
C ASP A 116 -17.34 10.10 -4.49
N VAL A 117 -18.14 9.50 -3.61
CA VAL A 117 -19.45 8.92 -3.98
C VAL A 117 -20.40 9.99 -4.52
N VAL A 118 -20.51 11.15 -3.84
CA VAL A 118 -21.36 12.26 -4.29
C VAL A 118 -20.84 12.90 -5.58
N ASN A 119 -19.52 13.02 -5.73
CA ASN A 119 -18.89 13.49 -6.96
C ASN A 119 -19.25 12.62 -8.17
N SER A 120 -19.11 11.30 -8.03
CA SER A 120 -19.44 10.32 -9.08
C SER A 120 -20.94 10.33 -9.41
N THR A 121 -21.79 10.44 -8.39
CA THR A 121 -23.26 10.49 -8.55
C THR A 121 -23.73 11.76 -9.27
N ASN A 122 -23.07 12.90 -9.02
CA ASN A 122 -23.43 14.18 -9.62
C ASN A 122 -22.75 14.44 -10.99
N GLY A 123 -21.79 13.60 -11.38
CA GLY A 123 -21.02 13.75 -12.62
C GLY A 123 -20.30 15.11 -12.70
N TRP A 124 -19.71 15.57 -11.60
CA TRP A 124 -18.99 16.85 -11.58
C TRP A 124 -17.69 16.75 -12.38
N SER A 125 -17.42 17.76 -13.23
CA SER A 125 -16.12 17.89 -13.90
C SER A 125 -15.01 18.22 -12.90
N ASN A 126 -13.74 17.99 -13.22
CA ASN A 126 -12.61 18.26 -12.32
C ASN A 126 -12.62 19.67 -11.72
N ARG A 127 -12.98 20.68 -12.52
CA ARG A 127 -13.12 22.08 -12.06
C ARG A 127 -14.23 22.24 -11.03
N LEU A 128 -15.38 21.61 -11.27
CA LEU A 128 -16.51 21.65 -10.33
C LEU A 128 -16.24 20.80 -9.09
N LYS A 129 -15.60 19.62 -9.23
CA LYS A 129 -15.14 18.78 -8.11
C LYS A 129 -14.24 19.58 -7.17
N ALA A 130 -13.23 20.26 -7.71
CA ALA A 130 -12.33 21.11 -6.93
C ALA A 130 -13.07 22.25 -6.23
N SER A 131 -13.95 22.97 -6.94
CA SER A 131 -14.75 24.04 -6.36
C SER A 131 -15.64 23.54 -5.23
N GLN A 132 -16.35 22.43 -5.43
CA GLN A 132 -17.25 21.86 -4.44
C GLN A 132 -16.49 21.31 -3.25
N PHE A 133 -15.31 20.72 -3.45
CA PHE A 133 -14.44 20.28 -2.35
C PHE A 133 -14.06 21.45 -1.46
N VAL A 134 -13.63 22.57 -2.05
CA VAL A 134 -13.34 23.80 -1.30
C VAL A 134 -14.59 24.31 -0.58
N THR A 135 -15.75 24.30 -1.23
CA THR A 135 -17.04 24.71 -0.60
C THR A 135 -17.47 23.79 0.54
N SER A 136 -17.29 22.48 0.42
CA SER A 136 -17.56 21.49 1.46
C SER A 136 -16.70 21.70 2.70
N LEU A 137 -15.50 22.27 2.52
CA LEU A 137 -14.60 22.62 3.60
C LEU A 137 -14.91 24.02 4.16
N LEU A 138 -15.30 24.99 3.32
CA LEU A 138 -15.49 26.42 3.61
C LEU A 138 -16.42 26.78 4.78
N GLY A 139 -17.14 25.82 5.37
CA GLY A 139 -17.74 25.98 6.70
C GLY A 139 -16.67 26.09 7.79
N SER A 140 -16.18 24.97 8.33
CA SER A 140 -15.11 24.95 9.35
C SER A 140 -13.70 25.27 8.84
N ALA A 141 -13.49 25.50 7.53
CA ALA A 141 -12.16 25.61 6.94
C ALA A 141 -11.39 26.90 7.19
N ALA A 142 -12.05 28.01 7.59
CA ALA A 142 -11.30 29.22 7.96
C ALA A 142 -10.33 28.97 9.14
N GLU A 143 -10.66 28.01 10.02
CA GLU A 143 -9.79 27.55 11.10
C GLU A 143 -8.87 26.41 10.67
N PHE A 144 -9.35 25.47 9.86
CA PHE A 144 -8.54 24.35 9.34
C PHE A 144 -7.32 24.83 8.54
N PHE A 145 -7.48 25.86 7.69
CA PHE A 145 -6.36 26.44 6.95
C PHE A 145 -5.40 27.21 7.85
N LYS A 146 -5.88 27.86 8.92
CA LYS A 146 -4.99 28.48 9.93
C LYS A 146 -4.17 27.43 10.68
N GLU A 147 -4.78 26.31 11.02
CA GLU A 147 -4.14 25.20 11.74
C GLU A 147 -3.08 24.49 10.87
N PHE A 148 -3.37 24.25 9.59
CA PHE A 148 -2.38 23.72 8.64
C PHE A 148 -1.19 24.66 8.40
N GLN A 149 -1.43 25.97 8.31
CA GLN A 149 -0.35 26.96 8.20
C GLN A 149 0.52 27.01 9.47
N LEU A 150 -0.09 26.89 10.65
CA LEU A 150 0.62 26.81 11.94
C LEU A 150 1.52 25.57 12.04
N ILE A 151 1.05 24.41 11.57
CA ILE A 151 1.83 23.16 11.57
C ILE A 151 2.99 23.26 10.57
N SER A 152 2.75 23.78 9.37
CA SER A 152 3.79 23.96 8.34
C SER A 152 4.87 24.97 8.71
N SER A 153 4.61 25.88 9.65
CA SER A 153 5.58 26.87 10.15
C SER A 153 6.44 26.41 11.33
N ARG A 154 6.19 25.20 11.86
CA ARG A 154 6.90 24.64 13.04
C ARG A 154 7.87 23.50 12.71
N THR A 155 8.00 23.16 11.43
CA THR A 155 9.02 22.26 10.86
C THR A 155 9.96 23.08 10.00
#